data_AF-A0A4V1RMK6-F1
#
_entry.id   AF-A0A4V1RMK6-F1
#
_cell.length_a   1.000
_cell.length_b   1.000
_cell.length_c   1.000
_cell.angle_alpha   90.00
_cell.angle_beta   90.00
_cell.angle_gamma   90.00
#
_symmetry.space_group_name_H-M   'P 1'
#
loop_
_entity.id
_entity.type
_entity.pdbx_description
1 polymer ?
#
loop_
_entity_poly.entity_id
_entity_poly.type
_entity_poly.pdbx_seq_one_letter_code
_entity_poly.pdbx_strand_id
1 'polypeptide(L)'
;VQVGYGRLGHYFWGFEEQGVVPDVITVAKGMGNGQPLGAVITRREIADALEQEGYFFSSAGGSPVSCVVGMTVLDIMRDEGLQENARDTGDHLKARLEALGQRFPIVGAVHGMGL
;
A
#
# COMPACT_ATOMS: atom_id res chain seq x y z
N VAL A 1 5.33 1.75 -1.31
CA VAL A 1 4.57 2.01 -2.56
C VAL A 1 3.62 0.88 -2.97
N GLN A 2 4.09 -0.35 -3.20
CA GLN A 2 3.20 -1.44 -3.69
C GLN A 2 2.39 -2.11 -2.57
N VAL A 3 3.04 -2.39 -1.44
CA VAL A 3 2.49 -3.22 -0.35
C VAL A 3 1.91 -2.38 0.81
N GLY A 4 1.37 -1.20 0.51
CA GLY A 4 0.62 -0.41 1.49
C GLY A 4 -0.87 -0.40 1.16
N TYR A 5 -1.66 0.34 1.94
CA TYR A 5 -3.09 0.50 1.69
C TYR A 5 -3.84 -0.85 1.66
N GLY A 6 -3.59 -1.71 2.65
CA GLY A 6 -4.37 -2.95 2.83
C GLY A 6 -4.17 -4.02 1.76
N ARG A 7 -3.24 -3.83 0.82
CA ARG A 7 -2.91 -4.78 -0.27
C ARG A 7 -2.65 -6.20 0.21
N LEU A 8 -2.05 -6.34 1.39
CA LEU A 8 -1.71 -7.65 1.98
C LEU A 8 -2.89 -8.30 2.71
N GLY A 9 -4.02 -7.62 2.84
CA GLY A 9 -5.21 -8.08 3.55
C GLY A 9 -5.05 -8.11 5.07
N HIS A 10 -4.12 -8.92 5.57
CA HIS A 10 -3.82 -9.04 7.01
C HIS A 10 -3.11 -7.81 7.59
N TYR A 11 -2.46 -7.02 6.75
CA TYR A 11 -1.68 -5.84 7.14
C TYR A 11 -2.06 -4.65 6.28
N PHE A 12 -2.16 -3.47 6.90
CA PHE A 12 -2.38 -2.23 6.16
C PHE A 12 -1.08 -1.77 5.51
N TRP A 13 0.04 -1.92 6.23
CA TRP A 13 1.37 -1.60 5.76
C TRP A 13 2.25 -2.84 5.69
N GLY A 14 2.96 -3.03 4.58
CA GLY A 14 3.85 -4.18 4.41
C GLY A 14 5.02 -4.25 5.39
N PHE A 15 5.39 -3.14 6.04
CA PHE A 15 6.39 -3.19 7.11
C PHE A 15 5.84 -3.80 8.41
N GLU A 16 4.51 -3.82 8.62
CA GLU A 16 3.88 -4.52 9.75
C GLU A 16 4.11 -6.03 9.63
N GLU A 17 3.99 -6.57 8.41
CA GLU A 17 4.27 -7.99 8.11
C GLU A 17 5.72 -8.36 8.44
N GLN A 18 6.65 -7.43 8.24
CA GLN A 18 8.08 -7.64 8.49
C GLN A 18 8.47 -7.35 9.95
N GLY A 19 7.56 -6.83 10.78
CA GLY A 19 7.85 -6.44 12.16
C GLY A 19 8.87 -5.30 12.27
N VAL A 20 8.93 -4.40 11.28
CA VAL A 20 9.88 -3.28 11.27
C VAL A 20 9.17 -1.94 11.44
N VAL A 21 9.88 -0.99 12.08
CA VAL A 21 9.42 0.39 12.23
C VAL A 21 10.31 1.27 11.34
N PRO A 22 9.81 1.73 10.18
CA PRO A 22 10.61 2.52 9.26
C PRO A 22 10.73 3.98 9.70
N ASP A 23 11.88 4.57 9.45
CA ASP A 23 12.09 6.02 9.61
C ASP A 23 11.39 6.85 8.53
N VAL A 24 11.28 6.27 7.32
CA VAL A 24 10.70 6.90 6.13
C VAL A 24 9.82 5.89 5.40
N ILE A 25 8.58 6.28 5.09
CA ILE A 25 7.61 5.48 4.33
C ILE A 25 7.30 6.19 3.03
N THR A 26 7.33 5.46 1.91
CA THR A 26 6.95 5.96 0.59
C THR A 26 5.62 5.38 0.13
N VAL A 27 4.68 6.25 -0.23
CA VAL A 27 3.32 5.88 -0.66
C VAL A 27 2.97 6.53 -1.99
N ALA A 28 2.22 5.79 -2.83
CA ALA A 28 1.65 6.23 -4.11
C ALA A 28 0.62 5.17 -4.52
N LYS A 29 0.45 4.89 -5.82
CA LYS A 29 -0.38 3.79 -6.36
C LYS A 29 -1.80 3.80 -5.76
N GLY A 30 -2.08 2.87 -4.84
CA GLY A 30 -3.38 2.78 -4.16
C GLY A 30 -3.82 4.09 -3.52
N MET A 31 -2.88 4.93 -3.07
CA MET A 31 -3.16 6.25 -2.49
C MET A 31 -4.01 7.17 -3.39
N GLY A 32 -3.77 7.16 -4.70
CA GLY A 32 -4.53 7.97 -5.65
C GLY A 32 -5.51 7.18 -6.50
N ASN A 33 -5.44 5.85 -6.46
CA ASN A 33 -6.27 4.90 -7.21
C ASN A 33 -6.62 5.33 -8.64
N GLY A 34 -5.61 5.80 -9.40
CA GLY A 34 -5.74 6.31 -10.76
C GLY A 34 -5.37 7.80 -10.91
N GLN A 35 -5.54 8.59 -9.86
CA GLN A 35 -5.07 9.98 -9.80
C GLN A 35 -3.59 10.06 -9.39
N PRO A 36 -2.75 10.91 -10.02
CA PRO A 36 -1.39 11.13 -9.56
C PRO A 36 -1.34 11.70 -8.13
N LEU A 37 -0.90 10.85 -7.21
CA LEU A 37 -0.69 11.19 -5.81
C LEU A 37 0.36 10.25 -5.21
N GLY A 38 1.29 10.85 -4.48
CA GLY A 38 2.27 10.15 -3.66
C GLY A 38 2.67 11.02 -2.48
N ALA A 39 3.18 10.38 -1.44
CA ALA A 39 3.67 11.06 -0.26
C ALA A 39 4.88 10.32 0.34
N VAL A 40 5.64 11.09 1.11
CA VAL A 40 6.68 10.58 2.01
C VAL A 40 6.19 10.88 3.42
N ILE A 41 6.14 9.85 4.26
CA ILE A 41 5.80 9.97 5.68
C ILE A 41 7.09 9.70 6.45
N THR A 42 7.47 10.61 7.33
CA THR A 42 8.73 10.53 8.08
C THR A 42 8.60 11.20 9.45
N ARG A 43 9.57 10.97 10.33
CA ARG A 43 9.69 11.69 11.61
C ARG A 43 10.00 13.17 11.37
N ARG A 44 9.51 14.02 12.27
CA ARG A 44 9.72 15.47 12.23
C ARG A 44 11.20 15.85 12.15
N GLU A 45 12.04 15.27 13.00
CA GLU A 45 13.49 15.53 13.00
C GLU A 45 14.18 15.27 11.65
N ILE A 46 13.69 14.29 10.87
CA ILE A 46 14.22 14.00 9.53
C ILE A 46 13.74 15.03 8.52
N ALA A 47 12.46 15.44 8.59
CA ALA A 47 11.91 16.48 7.73
C ALA A 47 12.58 17.84 8.00
N ASP A 48 12.76 18.20 9.28
CA ASP A 48 13.41 19.44 9.69
C ASP A 48 14.89 19.47 9.25
N ALA A 49 15.60 18.33 9.34
CA ALA A 49 16.97 18.23 8.83
C ALA A 49 17.03 18.41 7.30
N LEU A 50 16.08 17.86 6.54
CA LEU A 50 16.00 18.07 5.09
C LEU A 50 15.76 19.54 4.75
N GLU A 51 14.88 20.22 5.50
CA GLU A 51 14.59 21.65 5.29
C GLU A 51 15.82 22.54 5.48
N GLN A 52 16.74 22.17 6.39
CA GLN A 52 18.00 22.88 6.59
C GLN A 52 18.97 22.77 5.40
N GLU A 53 18.91 21.66 4.65
CA GLU A 53 19.73 21.45 3.44
C GLU A 53 19.16 22.17 2.21
N GLY A 54 17.89 22.61 2.27
CA GLY A 54 17.26 23.41 1.23
C GLY A 54 15.77 23.11 1.04
N TYR A 55 15.13 23.92 0.21
CA TYR A 55 13.69 23.79 -0.03
C TYR A 55 13.38 22.70 -1.05
N PHE A 56 12.57 21.72 -0.66
CA PHE A 56 11.94 20.79 -1.59
C PHE A 56 10.60 21.34 -2.09
N PHE A 57 10.39 21.31 -3.41
CA PHE A 57 9.16 21.81 -4.02
C PHE A 57 8.68 20.90 -5.16
N SER A 58 7.36 20.85 -5.34
CA SER A 58 6.72 20.27 -6.51
C SER A 58 5.51 21.12 -6.90
N SER A 59 5.44 21.57 -8.15
CA SER A 59 4.33 22.38 -8.66
C SER A 59 2.97 21.67 -8.56
N ALA A 60 2.95 20.35 -8.64
CA ALA A 60 1.75 19.53 -8.49
C ALA A 60 1.62 18.91 -7.08
N GLY A 61 2.65 19.06 -6.24
CA GLY A 61 2.66 18.52 -4.89
C GLY A 61 1.59 19.18 -4.02
N GLY A 62 0.83 18.37 -3.29
CA GLY A 62 -0.22 18.89 -2.41
C GLY A 62 -1.42 19.51 -3.13
N SER A 63 -1.62 19.21 -4.43
CA SER A 63 -2.81 19.66 -5.18
C SER A 63 -4.10 19.33 -4.42
N PRO A 64 -5.00 20.31 -4.17
CA PRO A 64 -6.25 20.07 -3.46
C PRO A 64 -7.10 18.97 -4.08
N VAL A 65 -7.11 18.88 -5.42
CA VAL A 65 -7.83 17.82 -6.15
C VAL A 65 -7.27 16.44 -5.80
N SER A 66 -5.94 16.27 -5.86
CA SER A 66 -5.32 15.00 -5.50
C SER A 66 -5.53 14.68 -4.01
N CYS A 67 -5.46 15.66 -3.12
CA CYS A 67 -5.72 15.46 -1.69
C CYS A 67 -7.16 14.98 -1.41
N VAL A 68 -8.17 15.58 -2.05
CA VAL A 68 -9.56 15.14 -1.92
C VAL A 68 -9.73 13.72 -2.44
N VAL A 69 -9.15 13.39 -3.60
CA VAL A 69 -9.18 12.02 -4.14
C VAL A 69 -8.55 11.03 -3.16
N GLY A 70 -7.39 11.34 -2.60
CA GLY A 70 -6.72 10.48 -1.61
C GLY A 70 -7.57 10.25 -0.36
N MET A 71 -8.26 11.28 0.14
CA MET A 71 -9.19 11.16 1.26
C MET A 71 -10.39 10.27 0.90
N THR A 72 -11.00 10.48 -0.27
CA THR A 72 -12.12 9.65 -0.76
C THR A 72 -11.72 8.19 -0.92
N VAL A 73 -10.50 7.90 -1.39
CA VAL A 73 -9.99 6.52 -1.44
C VAL A 73 -9.95 5.89 -0.06
N LEU A 74 -9.45 6.61 0.96
CA LEU A 74 -9.43 6.10 2.34
C LEU A 74 -10.83 5.88 2.90
N ASP A 75 -11.78 6.78 2.61
CA ASP A 75 -13.17 6.62 3.01
C ASP A 75 -13.80 5.37 2.38
N ILE A 76 -13.65 5.18 1.07
CA ILE A 76 -14.14 3.98 0.36
C ILE A 76 -13.50 2.71 0.92
N MET A 77 -12.18 2.70 1.15
CA MET A 77 -11.49 1.56 1.71
C MET A 77 -12.05 1.14 3.08
N ARG A 78 -12.38 2.11 3.93
CA ARG A 78 -13.01 1.88 5.23
C ARG A 78 -14.45 1.40 5.06
N ASP A 79 -15.25 2.14 4.29
CA ASP A 79 -16.70 1.97 4.22
C ASP A 79 -17.10 0.67 3.49
N GLU A 80 -16.29 0.23 2.51
CA GLU A 80 -16.49 -1.02 1.77
C GLU A 80 -15.66 -2.19 2.32
N GLY A 81 -14.90 -1.99 3.41
CA GLY A 81 -14.10 -3.07 4.03
C GLY A 81 -13.06 -3.66 3.09
N LEU A 82 -12.41 -2.84 2.25
CA LEU A 82 -11.60 -3.35 1.13
C LEU A 82 -10.35 -4.13 1.58
N GLN A 83 -9.79 -3.83 2.75
CA GLN A 83 -8.70 -4.62 3.32
C GLN A 83 -9.17 -6.03 3.70
N GLU A 84 -10.35 -6.15 4.31
CA GLU A 84 -10.95 -7.45 4.64
C GLU A 84 -11.29 -8.24 3.38
N ASN A 85 -11.85 -7.58 2.36
CA ASN A 85 -12.07 -8.21 1.07
C ASN A 85 -10.75 -8.72 0.42
N ALA A 86 -9.66 -7.94 0.49
CA ALA A 86 -8.36 -8.37 0.00
C ALA A 86 -7.81 -9.59 0.76
N ARG A 87 -8.05 -9.66 2.08
CA ARG A 87 -7.74 -10.83 2.91
C ARG A 87 -8.53 -12.04 2.45
N ASP A 88 -9.86 -11.95 2.48
CA ASP A 88 -10.74 -13.10 2.28
C ASP A 88 -10.66 -13.64 0.85
N THR A 89 -10.70 -12.75 -0.14
CA THR A 89 -10.60 -13.13 -1.54
C THR A 89 -9.17 -13.56 -1.90
N GLY A 90 -8.15 -12.95 -1.29
CA GLY A 90 -6.74 -13.32 -1.53
C GLY A 90 -6.36 -14.67 -0.97
N ASP A 91 -6.79 -14.96 0.27
CA ASP A 91 -6.59 -16.25 0.90
C ASP A 91 -7.34 -17.35 0.12
N HIS A 92 -8.56 -17.05 -0.36
CA HIS A 92 -9.28 -17.95 -1.26
C HIS A 92 -8.49 -18.22 -2.54
N LEU A 93 -8.06 -17.18 -3.26
CA LEU A 93 -7.31 -17.32 -4.52
C LEU A 93 -6.03 -18.14 -4.33
N LYS A 94 -5.25 -17.83 -3.29
CA LYS A 94 -4.01 -18.54 -2.97
C LYS A 94 -4.26 -20.03 -2.73
N ALA A 95 -5.24 -20.37 -1.89
CA ALA A 95 -5.58 -21.77 -1.63
C ALA A 95 -5.99 -22.53 -2.89
N ARG A 96 -6.73 -21.89 -3.82
CA ARG A 96 -7.11 -22.49 -5.10
C ARG A 96 -5.92 -22.69 -6.03
N LEU A 97 -4.99 -21.75 -6.07
CA LEU A 97 -3.75 -21.87 -6.85
C LEU A 97 -2.83 -22.96 -6.29
N GLU A 98 -2.71 -23.08 -4.97
CA GLU A 98 -1.96 -24.15 -4.31
C GLU A 98 -2.56 -25.53 -4.62
N ALA A 99 -3.89 -25.66 -4.60
CA ALA A 99 -4.58 -26.89 -4.99
C ALA A 99 -4.36 -27.26 -6.47
N LEU A 100 -4.22 -26.28 -7.36
CA LEU A 100 -3.82 -26.54 -8.74
C LEU A 100 -2.35 -27.00 -8.81
N GLY A 101 -1.47 -26.44 -8.00
CA GLY A 101 -0.07 -26.87 -7.92
C GLY A 101 0.09 -28.33 -7.52
N GLN A 102 -0.77 -28.85 -6.64
CA GLN A 102 -0.81 -30.27 -6.29
C GLN A 102 -1.22 -31.19 -7.46
N ARG A 103 -1.94 -30.65 -8.46
CA ARG A 103 -2.46 -31.41 -9.61
C ARG A 103 -1.55 -31.32 -10.83
N PHE A 104 -0.80 -30.23 -10.97
CA PHE A 104 -0.03 -29.91 -12.17
C PHE A 104 1.45 -29.70 -11.81
N PRO A 105 2.32 -30.71 -12.04
CA PRO A 105 3.75 -30.64 -11.67
C PRO A 105 4.55 -29.51 -12.32
N ILE A 106 4.01 -28.87 -13.36
CA ILE A 106 4.63 -27.67 -13.99
C ILE A 106 4.59 -26.44 -13.07
N VAL A 107 3.70 -26.42 -12.08
CA VAL A 107 3.60 -25.34 -11.11
C VAL A 107 4.61 -25.57 -10.00
N GLY A 108 5.68 -24.77 -9.97
CA GLY A 108 6.75 -24.91 -8.98
C GLY A 108 6.35 -24.43 -7.57
N ALA A 109 5.85 -23.20 -7.47
CA ALA A 109 5.45 -22.60 -6.19
C ALA A 109 4.36 -21.54 -6.39
N VAL A 110 3.56 -21.32 -5.36
CA VAL A 110 2.57 -20.24 -5.27
C VAL A 110 3.03 -19.27 -4.19
N HIS A 111 3.23 -18.01 -4.56
CA HIS A 111 3.64 -16.94 -3.64
C HIS A 111 2.59 -15.82 -3.64
N GLY A 112 2.49 -15.12 -2.51
CA GLY A 112 1.57 -14.00 -2.35
C GLY A 112 0.84 -14.02 -1.02
N MET A 113 0.26 -12.86 -0.71
CA MET A 113 -0.57 -12.58 0.47
C MET A 113 -1.51 -11.43 0.10
N GLY A 114 -2.79 -11.53 0.49
CA GLY A 114 -3.81 -10.58 0.08
C GLY A 114 -4.05 -10.58 -1.43
N LEU A 115 -4.37 -9.41 -1.98
CA LEU A 115 -4.69 -9.17 -3.39
C LEU A 115 -4.31 -7.78 -3.77
#